data_AF-A0AAE4CXC2-F1
#
_entry.id   AF-A0AAE4CXC2-F1
#
_cell.length_a   1.000
_cell.length_b   1.000
_cell.length_c   1.000
_cell.angle_alpha   90.00
_cell.angle_beta   90.00
_cell.angle_gamma   90.00
#
_symmetry.space_group_name_H-M   'P 1'
#
loop_
_entity.id
_entity.type
_entity.pdbx_description
1 polymer ?
#
loop_
_entity_poly.entity_id
_entity_poly.type
_entity_poly.pdbx_seq_one_letter_code
_entity_poly.pdbx_strand_id
1 'polypeptide(L)'
;MSDTIVYESTTGHVLGAIATPGAGAGVPPVADLVGTELPLWSGVDVTVPAERLSAAAVVPTPGLLAGPLGFGVETVGGAPRSQLLRLATWGGGGVRLDADGVTVSLPADVPDATPVLVVVAGEDGPVALLPARMTGRSLTLRLSLPDGDYVLLTLVTGYAGRLDPLTVG
;
A
#
# COMPACT_ATOMS: atom_id res chain seq x y z
N MET A 1 6.26 21.34 13.37
CA MET A 1 6.90 20.33 12.50
C MET A 1 5.80 19.39 12.05
N SER A 2 5.71 19.13 10.76
CA SER A 2 4.73 18.22 10.16
C SER A 2 5.48 17.30 9.21
N ASP A 3 5.00 16.07 9.11
CA ASP A 3 5.48 15.13 8.10
C ASP A 3 4.56 15.22 6.89
N THR A 4 5.13 15.08 5.69
CA THR A 4 4.36 14.91 4.46
C THR A 4 4.30 13.42 4.16
N ILE A 5 3.11 12.90 3.91
CA ILE A 5 2.92 11.51 3.49
C ILE A 5 2.42 11.44 2.06
N VAL A 6 2.72 10.30 1.42
CA VAL A 6 2.05 9.86 0.20
C VAL A 6 1.30 8.59 0.53
N TYR A 7 0.02 8.54 0.16
CA TYR A 7 -0.87 7.44 0.48
C TYR A 7 -1.71 7.02 -0.73
N GLU A 8 -2.12 5.75 -0.75
CA GLU A 8 -3.05 5.22 -1.76
C GLU A 8 -4.48 5.59 -1.37
N SER A 9 -5.18 6.32 -2.25
CA SER A 9 -6.42 7.02 -1.92
C SER A 9 -7.63 6.10 -1.70
N THR A 10 -7.59 4.87 -2.23
CA THR A 10 -8.71 3.93 -2.15
C THR A 10 -8.68 3.10 -0.86
N THR A 11 -7.50 2.68 -0.44
CA THR A 11 -7.25 1.82 0.71
C THR A 11 -6.73 2.59 1.92
N GLY A 12 -6.30 3.84 1.72
CA GLY A 12 -5.79 4.74 2.74
C GLY A 12 -4.36 4.46 3.19
N HIS A 13 -3.63 3.51 2.60
CA HIS A 13 -2.31 3.11 3.11
C HIS A 13 -1.26 4.17 2.83
N VAL A 14 -0.45 4.49 3.84
CA VAL A 14 0.74 5.32 3.64
C VAL A 14 1.84 4.50 2.97
N LEU A 15 2.29 4.96 1.81
CA LEU A 15 3.32 4.29 1.01
C LEU A 15 4.70 4.92 1.23
N GLY A 16 4.74 6.20 1.60
CA GLY A 16 5.96 6.94 1.88
C GLY A 16 5.71 8.12 2.78
N ALA A 17 6.76 8.57 3.47
CA ALA A 17 6.71 9.70 4.36
C ALA A 17 8.03 10.49 4.31
N ILE A 18 7.93 11.80 4.34
CA ILE A 18 9.04 12.74 4.26
C ILE A 18 8.94 13.68 5.44
N ALA A 19 10.03 13.77 6.22
CA ALA A 19 10.15 14.77 7.25
C ALA A 19 10.37 16.15 6.62
N THR A 20 9.43 17.07 6.79
CA THR A 20 9.55 18.43 6.26
C THR A 20 10.06 19.39 7.35
N PRO A 21 11.28 19.93 7.22
CA PRO A 21 11.83 20.87 8.19
C PRO A 21 11.27 22.28 7.92
N GLY A 22 10.07 22.57 8.41
CA GLY A 22 9.52 23.93 8.36
C GLY A 22 8.03 23.99 8.66
N ALA A 23 7.61 24.94 9.50
CA ALA A 23 6.19 25.24 9.65
C ALA A 23 5.71 26.01 8.41
N GLY A 24 4.76 25.44 7.64
CA GLY A 24 4.09 26.16 6.56
C GLY A 24 4.58 25.88 5.13
N ALA A 25 5.48 24.91 4.93
CA ALA A 25 5.66 24.35 3.59
C ALA A 25 4.36 23.64 3.18
N GLY A 26 3.76 24.04 2.07
CA GLY A 26 2.59 23.36 1.53
C GLY A 26 2.91 21.90 1.20
N VAL A 27 1.88 21.04 1.21
CA VAL A 27 2.02 19.65 0.74
C VAL A 27 2.45 19.69 -0.73
N PRO A 28 3.62 19.12 -1.10
CA PRO A 28 4.02 19.06 -2.49
C PRO A 28 3.01 18.26 -3.33
N PRO A 29 2.83 18.60 -4.61
CA PRO A 29 2.09 17.78 -5.56
C PRO A 29 2.59 16.33 -5.56
N VAL A 30 1.68 15.37 -5.70
CA VAL A 30 2.02 13.94 -5.80
C VAL A 30 3.02 13.68 -6.93
N ALA A 31 2.89 14.36 -8.07
CA ALA A 31 3.82 14.23 -9.20
C ALA A 31 5.28 14.55 -8.83
N ASP A 32 5.50 15.40 -7.81
CA ASP A 32 6.82 15.78 -7.31
C ASP A 32 7.35 14.81 -6.24
N LEU A 33 6.49 13.89 -5.78
CA LEU A 33 6.79 12.92 -4.72
C LEU A 33 6.87 11.48 -5.25
N VAL A 34 6.39 11.21 -6.46
CA VAL A 34 6.35 9.86 -7.07
C VAL A 34 7.57 9.66 -7.98
N GLY A 35 8.21 8.48 -7.90
CA GLY A 35 9.41 8.13 -8.64
C GLY A 35 10.45 7.43 -7.76
N THR A 36 11.74 7.67 -8.01
CA THR A 36 12.86 7.13 -7.20
C THR A 36 12.84 7.59 -5.73
N GLU A 37 12.02 8.58 -5.41
CA GLU A 37 11.84 9.10 -4.05
C GLU A 37 10.71 8.36 -3.28
N LEU A 38 9.94 7.50 -3.96
CA LEU A 38 8.92 6.63 -3.34
C LEU A 38 8.95 5.16 -3.82
N PRO A 39 10.12 4.52 -4.00
CA PRO A 39 10.19 3.14 -4.44
C PRO A 39 9.79 2.26 -3.25
N LEU A 40 8.64 1.60 -3.37
CA LEU A 40 8.33 0.45 -2.55
C LEU A 40 9.21 -0.69 -3.05
N TRP A 41 10.35 -0.89 -2.40
CA TRP A 41 11.40 -1.78 -2.89
C TRP A 41 11.58 -3.02 -2.02
N SER A 42 11.65 -4.18 -2.67
CA SER A 42 12.02 -5.45 -2.05
C SER A 42 12.86 -6.29 -3.02
N GLY A 43 13.88 -5.68 -3.61
CA GLY A 43 14.67 -6.26 -4.71
C GLY A 43 14.25 -5.75 -6.09
N VAL A 44 12.96 -5.46 -6.27
CA VAL A 44 12.36 -4.86 -7.48
C VAL A 44 11.52 -3.65 -7.07
N ASP A 45 11.43 -2.64 -7.95
CA ASP A 45 10.59 -1.46 -7.76
C ASP A 45 9.10 -1.81 -7.94
N VAL A 46 8.31 -1.63 -6.89
CA VAL A 46 6.85 -1.69 -6.97
C VAL A 46 6.27 -0.30 -7.15
N THR A 47 5.61 -0.08 -8.28
CA THR A 47 5.02 1.21 -8.64
C THR A 47 3.51 1.21 -8.47
N VAL A 48 2.99 2.19 -7.71
CA VAL A 48 1.56 2.51 -7.69
C VAL A 48 1.32 3.73 -8.58
N PRO A 49 0.34 3.70 -9.51
CA PRO A 49 0.10 4.83 -10.41
C PRO A 49 -0.27 6.12 -9.67
N ALA A 50 0.25 7.25 -10.14
CA ALA A 50 0.11 8.56 -9.50
C ALA A 50 -1.35 9.00 -9.31
N GLU A 51 -2.26 8.62 -10.21
CA GLU A 51 -3.69 8.92 -10.12
C GLU A 51 -4.39 8.21 -8.96
N ARG A 52 -3.76 7.17 -8.40
CA ARG A 52 -4.23 6.48 -7.19
C ARG A 52 -3.61 7.04 -5.91
N LEU A 53 -2.66 7.96 -6.05
CA LEU A 53 -1.92 8.52 -4.95
C LEU A 53 -2.46 9.87 -4.55
N SER A 54 -2.26 10.20 -3.28
CA SER A 54 -2.59 11.48 -2.70
C SER A 54 -1.53 11.82 -1.66
N ALA A 55 -1.40 13.11 -1.35
CA ALA A 55 -0.44 13.58 -0.36
C ALA A 55 -1.14 14.40 0.72
N ALA A 56 -0.65 14.31 1.95
CA ALA A 56 -1.19 15.05 3.08
C ALA A 56 -0.11 15.44 4.08
N ALA A 57 -0.32 16.57 4.75
CA ALA A 57 0.45 16.94 5.92
C ALA A 57 -0.17 16.27 7.15
N VAL A 58 0.67 15.62 7.95
CA VAL A 58 0.26 14.91 9.16
C VAL A 58 1.06 15.40 10.35
N VAL A 59 0.50 15.15 11.54
CA VAL A 59 1.27 15.36 12.78
C VAL A 59 2.42 14.34 12.83
N PRO A 60 3.60 14.73 13.35
CA PRO A 60 4.71 13.81 13.50
C PRO A 60 4.29 12.55 14.25
N THR A 61 4.50 11.39 13.62
CA THR A 61 3.98 10.12 14.11
C THR A 61 5.14 9.15 14.35
N PRO A 62 5.33 8.64 15.60
CA PRO A 62 6.43 7.73 15.90
C PRO A 62 6.45 6.48 15.01
N GLY A 63 7.60 6.21 14.39
CA GLY A 63 7.80 5.05 13.53
C GLY A 63 7.29 5.20 12.09
N LEU A 64 6.66 6.33 11.73
CA LEU A 64 6.15 6.58 10.38
C LEU A 64 7.23 6.47 9.31
N LEU A 65 8.36 7.16 9.50
CA LEU A 65 9.47 7.16 8.54
C LEU A 65 10.16 5.79 8.41
N ALA A 66 10.07 4.95 9.45
CA ALA A 66 10.70 3.63 9.46
C ALA A 66 9.80 2.53 8.89
N GLY A 67 8.48 2.73 8.88
CA GLY A 67 7.52 1.71 8.46
C GLY A 67 6.19 2.34 8.03
N PRO A 68 6.16 3.09 6.91
CA PRO A 68 4.97 3.81 6.47
C PRO A 68 3.77 2.88 6.24
N LEU A 69 4.01 1.66 5.73
CA LEU A 69 2.97 0.66 5.46
C LEU A 69 2.19 0.20 6.72
N GLY A 70 2.70 0.48 7.93
CA GLY A 70 2.00 0.25 9.18
C GLY A 70 0.92 1.29 9.50
N PHE A 71 0.75 2.31 8.66
CA PHE A 71 -0.14 3.44 8.90
C PHE A 71 -1.13 3.65 7.77
N GLY A 72 -2.30 4.18 8.14
CA GLY A 72 -3.37 4.53 7.22
C GLY A 72 -3.93 5.93 7.46
N VAL A 73 -4.56 6.46 6.43
CA VAL A 73 -5.24 7.75 6.40
C VAL A 73 -6.75 7.50 6.42
N GLU A 74 -7.42 8.11 7.40
CA GLU A 74 -8.88 8.22 7.40
C GLU A 74 -9.28 9.54 6.74
N THR A 75 -10.31 9.53 5.91
CA THR A 75 -10.88 10.75 5.33
C THR A 75 -12.23 11.08 5.96
N VAL A 76 -12.44 12.36 6.29
CA VAL A 76 -13.71 12.88 6.81
C VAL A 76 -14.13 14.05 5.93
N GLY A 77 -15.33 13.96 5.35
CA GLY A 77 -15.81 15.00 4.43
C GLY A 77 -14.93 15.20 3.19
N GLY A 78 -14.22 14.15 2.76
CA GLY A 78 -13.29 14.19 1.61
C GLY A 78 -11.90 14.73 1.94
N ALA A 79 -11.63 15.16 3.18
CA ALA A 79 -10.32 15.62 3.62
C ALA A 79 -9.60 14.56 4.47
N PRO A 80 -8.28 14.35 4.28
CA PRO A 80 -7.51 13.44 5.13
C PRO A 80 -7.41 14.00 6.55
N ARG A 81 -7.57 13.14 7.56
CA ARG A 81 -7.26 13.50 8.95
C ARG A 81 -5.76 13.71 9.09
N SER A 82 -5.39 14.66 9.94
CA SER A 82 -3.98 14.94 10.27
C SER A 82 -3.35 13.89 11.18
N GLN A 83 -4.17 13.12 11.91
CA GLN A 83 -3.73 11.99 12.73
C GLN A 83 -3.85 10.69 11.93
N LEU A 84 -2.77 9.92 11.90
CA LEU A 84 -2.71 8.63 11.22
C LEU A 84 -3.31 7.52 12.08
N LEU A 85 -3.93 6.55 11.40
CA LEU A 85 -4.35 5.29 12.01
C LEU A 85 -3.18 4.32 12.01
N ARG A 86 -2.96 3.64 13.15
CA ARG A 86 -2.08 2.46 13.17
C ARG A 86 -2.87 1.26 12.67
N LEU A 87 -2.39 0.63 11.61
CA LEU A 87 -3.08 -0.48 10.97
C LEU A 87 -2.81 -1.81 11.70
N ALA A 88 -3.78 -2.73 11.62
CA ALA A 88 -3.68 -4.03 12.26
C ALA A 88 -2.63 -4.91 11.56
N THR A 89 -1.86 -5.69 12.32
CA THR A 89 -0.98 -6.69 11.74
C THR A 89 -1.78 -7.92 11.30
N TRP A 90 -1.22 -8.69 10.36
CA TRP A 90 -1.95 -9.81 9.74
C TRP A 90 -2.11 -11.05 10.63
N GLY A 91 -1.36 -11.19 11.73
CA GLY A 91 -1.60 -12.16 12.81
C GLY A 91 -1.80 -13.65 12.44
N GLY A 92 -1.49 -14.08 11.21
CA GLY A 92 -1.77 -15.44 10.70
C GLY A 92 -2.40 -15.49 9.29
N GLY A 93 -2.83 -14.36 8.73
CA GLY A 93 -3.15 -14.22 7.31
C GLY A 93 -1.90 -14.18 6.43
N GLY A 94 -2.07 -14.31 5.11
CA GLY A 94 -0.96 -14.35 4.16
C GLY A 94 -1.35 -14.02 2.73
N VAL A 95 -0.33 -13.85 1.92
CA VAL A 95 -0.43 -13.68 0.46
C VAL A 95 0.24 -14.88 -0.18
N ARG A 96 -0.44 -15.50 -1.14
CA ARG A 96 0.09 -16.59 -1.95
C ARG A 96 0.03 -16.19 -3.41
N LEU A 97 1.10 -16.46 -4.13
CA LEU A 97 1.22 -16.25 -5.56
C LEU A 97 1.33 -17.61 -6.25
N ASP A 98 0.56 -17.79 -7.31
CA ASP A 98 0.63 -18.93 -8.21
C ASP A 98 0.60 -18.42 -9.66
N ALA A 99 0.89 -19.31 -10.62
CA ALA A 99 0.82 -18.99 -12.05
C ALA A 99 -0.56 -18.45 -12.50
N ASP A 100 -1.64 -18.86 -11.80
CA ASP A 100 -3.02 -18.50 -12.13
C ASP A 100 -3.63 -17.39 -11.26
N GLY A 101 -2.87 -16.84 -10.30
CA GLY A 101 -3.35 -15.70 -9.53
C GLY A 101 -2.70 -15.46 -8.18
N VAL A 102 -3.28 -14.48 -7.49
CA VAL A 102 -2.91 -14.08 -6.14
C VAL A 102 -4.05 -14.44 -5.20
N THR A 103 -3.74 -15.14 -4.11
CA THR A 103 -4.69 -15.36 -3.02
C THR A 103 -4.28 -14.55 -1.80
N VAL A 104 -5.16 -13.65 -1.39
CA VAL A 104 -5.03 -12.85 -0.16
C VAL A 104 -5.91 -13.48 0.91
N SER A 105 -5.34 -13.72 2.10
CA SER A 105 -6.06 -14.30 3.25
C SER A 105 -5.81 -13.51 4.51
N LEU A 106 -6.88 -13.22 5.26
CA LEU A 106 -6.83 -12.48 6.50
C LEU A 106 -6.93 -13.38 7.74
N PRO A 107 -6.51 -12.89 8.92
CA PRO A 107 -6.66 -13.62 10.17
C PRO A 107 -8.13 -13.76 10.60
N ALA A 108 -8.99 -12.82 10.20
CA ALA A 108 -10.41 -12.77 10.53
C ALA A 108 -11.24 -12.36 9.30
N ASP A 109 -12.54 -12.64 9.33
CA ASP A 109 -13.48 -12.20 8.29
C ASP A 109 -13.64 -10.68 8.29
N VAL A 110 -13.66 -10.08 7.10
CA VAL A 110 -14.14 -8.71 6.93
C VAL A 110 -15.64 -8.73 6.56
N PRO A 111 -16.51 -8.07 7.34
CA PRO A 111 -17.96 -8.14 7.13
C PRO A 111 -18.43 -7.32 5.91
N ASP A 112 -17.68 -6.27 5.57
CA ASP A 112 -18.00 -5.35 4.49
C ASP A 112 -17.07 -5.55 3.29
N ALA A 113 -17.50 -5.04 2.13
CA ALA A 113 -16.73 -5.02 0.88
C ALA A 113 -15.47 -4.13 1.03
N THR A 114 -14.45 -4.70 1.65
CA THR A 114 -13.21 -4.05 2.05
C THR A 114 -12.34 -3.83 0.83
N PRO A 115 -11.91 -2.58 0.54
CA PRO A 115 -11.00 -2.32 -0.57
C PRO A 115 -9.67 -3.05 -0.40
N VAL A 116 -9.26 -3.70 -1.49
CA VAL A 116 -7.96 -4.37 -1.63
C VAL A 116 -7.27 -3.84 -2.87
N LEU A 117 -5.96 -3.61 -2.79
CA LEU A 117 -5.09 -3.38 -3.94
C LEU A 117 -3.93 -4.36 -3.86
N VAL A 118 -3.71 -5.10 -4.95
CA VAL A 118 -2.50 -5.89 -5.15
C VAL A 118 -1.73 -5.31 -6.33
N VAL A 119 -0.44 -5.02 -6.14
CA VAL A 119 0.49 -4.70 -7.21
C VAL A 119 1.47 -5.86 -7.33
N VAL A 120 1.64 -6.36 -8.55
CA VAL A 120 2.65 -7.39 -8.87
C VAL A 120 3.72 -6.72 -9.72
N ALA A 121 4.98 -6.81 -9.29
CA ALA A 121 6.14 -6.39 -10.05
C ALA A 121 7.06 -7.60 -10.29
N GLY A 122 7.60 -7.73 -11.49
CA GLY A 122 8.62 -8.70 -11.87
C GLY A 122 9.93 -7.99 -12.24
N GLU A 123 10.95 -8.72 -12.67
CA GLU A 123 12.27 -8.15 -12.98
C GLU A 123 12.23 -7.01 -14.01
N ASP A 124 11.34 -7.11 -15.01
CA ASP A 124 11.18 -6.10 -16.06
C ASP A 124 10.27 -4.91 -15.64
N GLY A 125 9.80 -4.89 -14.39
CA GLY A 125 8.99 -3.81 -13.82
C GLY A 125 7.55 -4.23 -13.46
N PRO A 126 6.58 -3.29 -13.44
CA PRO A 126 5.22 -3.58 -13.00
C PRO A 126 4.51 -4.53 -13.97
N VAL A 127 3.96 -5.62 -13.43
CA VAL A 127 3.28 -6.67 -14.20
C VAL A 127 1.77 -6.49 -14.13
N ALA A 128 1.23 -6.24 -12.94
CA ALA A 128 -0.21 -6.13 -12.76
C ALA A 128 -0.60 -5.19 -11.62
N LEU A 129 -1.74 -4.53 -11.80
CA LEU A 129 -2.43 -3.71 -10.80
C LEU A 129 -3.86 -4.24 -10.64
N LEU A 130 -4.17 -4.79 -9.48
CA LEU A 130 -5.40 -5.54 -9.24
C LEU A 130 -6.22 -4.90 -8.10
N PRO A 131 -7.01 -3.86 -8.41
CA PRO A 131 -7.97 -3.32 -7.44
C PRO A 131 -9.15 -4.28 -7.27
N ALA A 132 -9.56 -4.51 -6.03
CA ALA A 132 -10.64 -5.44 -5.72
C ALA A 132 -11.39 -5.05 -4.43
N ARG A 133 -12.45 -5.82 -4.15
CA ARG A 133 -13.23 -5.75 -2.92
C ARG A 133 -13.27 -7.15 -2.31
N MET A 134 -12.90 -7.28 -1.05
CA MET A 134 -12.94 -8.53 -0.31
C MET A 134 -14.12 -8.54 0.66
N THR A 135 -14.80 -9.68 0.74
CA THR A 135 -15.79 -10.02 1.76
C THR A 135 -15.44 -11.37 2.35
N GLY A 136 -15.51 -11.52 3.67
CA GLY A 136 -15.06 -12.73 4.36
C GLY A 136 -13.53 -12.77 4.54
N ARG A 137 -12.96 -13.96 4.60
CA ARG A 137 -11.55 -14.15 5.01
C ARG A 137 -10.54 -14.21 3.87
N SER A 138 -10.97 -14.52 2.65
CA SER A 138 -10.06 -14.79 1.53
C SER A 138 -10.58 -14.22 0.22
N LEU A 139 -9.65 -13.79 -0.63
CA LEU A 139 -9.90 -13.24 -1.96
C LEU A 139 -8.86 -13.79 -2.92
N THR A 140 -9.32 -14.39 -4.02
CA THR A 140 -8.45 -14.82 -5.12
C THR A 140 -8.64 -13.92 -6.32
N LEU A 141 -7.54 -13.32 -6.77
CA LEU A 141 -7.44 -12.47 -7.94
C LEU A 141 -6.78 -13.25 -9.06
N ARG A 142 -7.48 -13.42 -10.18
CA ARG A 142 -6.96 -14.15 -11.33
C ARG A 142 -5.95 -13.29 -12.08
N LEU A 143 -4.82 -13.90 -12.39
CA LEU A 143 -3.73 -13.33 -13.18
C LEU A 143 -3.02 -14.50 -13.87
N SER A 144 -2.43 -14.29 -15.04
CA SER A 144 -1.55 -15.30 -15.63
C SER A 144 -0.12 -14.76 -15.54
N LEU A 145 0.74 -15.50 -14.85
CA LEU A 145 2.15 -15.16 -14.68
C LEU A 145 3.01 -16.28 -15.25
N PRO A 146 4.08 -15.96 -16.02
CA PRO A 146 5.12 -16.91 -16.29
C PRO A 146 5.89 -17.27 -15.02
N ASP A 147 6.62 -18.37 -15.05
CA ASP A 147 7.58 -18.74 -14.00
C ASP A 147 8.59 -17.61 -13.80
N GLY A 148 8.94 -17.33 -12.54
CA GLY A 148 9.85 -16.24 -12.20
C GLY A 148 9.64 -15.70 -10.79
N ASP A 149 10.48 -14.73 -10.44
CA ASP A 149 10.44 -14.02 -9.16
C ASP A 149 9.65 -12.72 -9.27
N TYR A 150 8.82 -12.46 -8.27
CA TYR A 150 7.92 -11.31 -8.21
C TYR A 150 7.94 -10.67 -6.82
N VAL A 151 7.66 -9.38 -6.77
CA VAL A 151 7.36 -8.64 -5.55
C VAL A 151 5.89 -8.25 -5.55
N LEU A 152 5.19 -8.60 -4.48
CA LEU A 152 3.79 -8.25 -4.28
C LEU A 152 3.64 -7.17 -3.22
N LEU A 153 3.08 -6.02 -3.61
CA LEU A 153 2.51 -5.08 -2.65
C LEU A 153 1.04 -5.42 -2.45
N THR A 154 0.65 -5.75 -1.22
CA THR A 154 -0.74 -6.03 -0.86
C THR A 154 -1.24 -5.02 0.18
N LEU A 155 -2.29 -4.29 -0.18
CA LEU A 155 -2.93 -3.28 0.64
C LEU A 155 -4.38 -3.70 0.90
N VAL A 156 -4.74 -3.96 2.16
CA VAL A 156 -6.10 -4.32 2.56
C VAL A 156 -6.55 -3.32 3.61
N THR A 157 -7.61 -2.57 3.33
CA THR A 157 -8.06 -1.49 4.22
C THR A 157 -8.20 -1.99 5.66
N GLY A 158 -7.57 -1.29 6.62
CA GLY A 158 -7.56 -1.65 8.04
C GLY A 158 -6.40 -2.55 8.49
N TYR A 159 -5.66 -3.16 7.56
CA TYR A 159 -4.48 -3.98 7.85
C TYR A 159 -3.21 -3.33 7.32
N ALA A 160 -2.07 -3.57 7.97
CA ALA A 160 -0.80 -3.04 7.52
C ALA A 160 -0.47 -3.56 6.11
N GLY A 161 0.07 -2.69 5.27
CA GLY A 161 0.52 -3.07 3.92
C GLY A 161 1.64 -4.11 4.00
N ARG A 162 1.66 -5.03 3.05
CA ARG A 162 2.70 -6.05 2.93
C ARG A 162 3.46 -5.90 1.63
N LEU A 163 4.75 -6.17 1.70
CA LEU A 163 5.64 -6.27 0.56
C LEU A 163 6.31 -7.65 0.63
N ASP A 164 5.87 -8.57 -0.23
CA ASP A 164 6.24 -9.98 -0.16
C ASP A 164 6.98 -10.38 -1.46
N PRO A 165 8.28 -10.74 -1.40
CA PRO A 165 8.96 -11.41 -2.51
C PRO A 165 8.50 -12.87 -2.60
N LEU A 166 8.03 -13.28 -3.78
CA LEU A 166 7.43 -14.60 -4.05
C LEU A 166 7.87 -15.14 -5.41
N THR A 167 7.95 -16.45 -5.53
CA THR A 167 8.36 -17.15 -6.77
C THR A 167 7.18 -17.93 -7.34
N VAL A 168 6.98 -17.85 -8.65
CA VAL A 168 6.13 -18.74 -9.44
C VAL A 168 7.03 -19.77 -10.13
N GLY A 169 6.67 -21.05 -10.07
CA GLY A 169 7.38 -22.12 -10.76
C GLY A 169 6.55 -23.37 -10.92
#